data_AF-A0A4R5KBG6-F1
#
_entry.id   AF-A0A4R5KBG6-F1
#
_cell.length_a   1.000
_cell.length_b   1.000
_cell.length_c   1.000
_cell.angle_alpha   90.00
_cell.angle_beta   90.00
_cell.angle_gamma   90.00
#
_symmetry.space_group_name_H-M   'P 1'
#
loop_
_entity.id
_entity.type
_entity.pdbx_description
1 polymer ?
#
loop_
_entity_poly.entity_id
_entity_poly.type
_entity_poly.pdbx_seq_one_letter_code
_entity_poly.pdbx_strand_id
1 'polypeptide(L)'
;MDRLVAMTGRKRTYFYKRFKMLTGLTSNQFVHRLRMQAAVYLLLNSDLSITDIAYDCGYSTVEFFDNRFRQSQGMSPRALRKSIRLI
;
A
#
# COMPACT_ATOMS: atom_id res chain seq x y z
N MET A 1 0.20 5.87 -11.85
CA MET A 1 -0.63 7.10 -11.87
C MET A 1 -0.51 7.85 -13.18
N ASP A 2 0.68 8.08 -13.72
CA ASP A 2 0.83 8.80 -15.00
C ASP A 2 0.11 8.14 -16.18
N ARG A 3 0.09 6.80 -16.25
CA ARG A 3 -0.73 6.08 -17.25
C ARG A 3 -2.22 6.41 -17.13
N LEU A 4 -2.76 6.48 -15.91
CA LEU A 4 -4.17 6.84 -15.69
C LEU A 4 -4.45 8.28 -16.13
N VAL A 5 -3.54 9.21 -15.83
CA VAL A 5 -3.63 10.61 -16.29
C VAL A 5 -3.69 10.64 -17.81
N ALA A 6 -2.79 9.94 -18.49
CA ALA A 6 -2.72 9.88 -19.95
C ALA A 6 -4.02 9.32 -20.58
N MET A 7 -4.60 8.28 -19.99
CA MET A 7 -5.86 7.67 -20.45
C MET A 7 -7.07 8.62 -20.32
N THR A 8 -7.01 9.64 -19.46
CA THR A 8 -8.13 10.58 -19.28
C THR A 8 -8.20 11.68 -20.34
N GLY A 9 -7.13 11.89 -21.12
CA GLY A 9 -7.02 13.02 -22.04
C GLY A 9 -7.00 14.41 -21.37
N ARG A 10 -6.81 14.47 -20.04
CA ARG A 10 -6.83 15.72 -19.27
C ARG A 10 -5.44 16.14 -18.81
N LYS A 11 -5.26 17.45 -18.57
CA LYS A 11 -4.05 17.99 -17.94
C LYS A 11 -3.82 17.35 -16.57
N ARG A 12 -2.56 17.02 -16.27
CA ARG A 12 -2.11 16.39 -15.02
C ARG A 12 -2.61 17.11 -13.76
N THR A 13 -2.55 18.44 -13.76
CA THR A 13 -3.00 19.29 -12.64
C THR A 13 -4.50 19.15 -12.37
N TYR A 14 -5.31 19.13 -13.44
CA TYR A 14 -6.76 18.92 -13.34
C TYR A 14 -7.08 17.54 -12.75
N PHE A 15 -6.42 16.49 -13.27
CA PHE A 15 -6.60 15.12 -12.78
C PHE A 15 -6.29 15.03 -11.28
N TYR A 16 -5.12 15.48 -10.83
CA TYR A 16 -4.74 15.36 -9.42
C TYR A 16 -5.61 16.22 -8.49
N LYS A 17 -6.04 17.42 -8.93
CA LYS A 17 -7.01 18.23 -8.17
C LYS A 17 -8.34 17.49 -8.00
N ARG A 18 -8.87 16.91 -9.09
CA ARG A 18 -10.13 16.16 -9.03
C ARG A 18 -9.99 14.86 -8.24
N PHE A 19 -8.87 14.15 -8.39
CA PHE A 19 -8.54 12.94 -7.63
C PHE A 19 -8.54 13.21 -6.12
N LYS A 20 -7.82 14.25 -5.69
CA LYS A 20 -7.79 14.63 -4.27
C LYS A 20 -9.16 15.06 -3.76
N MET A 21 -9.94 15.78 -4.57
CA MET A 21 -11.31 16.17 -4.20
C MET A 21 -12.22 14.94 -4.01
N LEU A 22 -12.09 13.92 -4.86
CA LEU A 22 -12.93 12.71 -4.80
C LEU A 22 -12.51 11.73 -3.71
N THR A 23 -11.19 11.57 -3.50
CA THR A 23 -10.65 10.55 -2.58
C THR A 23 -10.27 11.10 -1.21
N GLY A 24 -10.16 12.43 -1.07
CA GLY A 24 -9.57 13.09 0.09
C GLY A 24 -8.04 12.95 0.18
N LEU A 25 -7.41 12.18 -0.72
CA LEU A 25 -6.01 11.79 -0.62
C LEU A 25 -5.21 12.29 -1.83
N THR A 26 -3.92 12.55 -1.60
CA THR A 26 -2.99 12.62 -2.74
C THR A 26 -2.87 11.25 -3.39
N SER A 27 -2.48 11.20 -4.66
CA SER A 27 -2.29 9.94 -5.39
C SER A 27 -1.29 9.01 -4.69
N ASN A 28 -0.21 9.55 -4.14
CA ASN A 28 0.78 8.77 -3.39
C ASN A 28 0.21 8.20 -2.09
N GLN A 29 -0.57 8.99 -1.33
CA GLN A 29 -1.26 8.50 -0.13
C GLN A 29 -2.26 7.39 -0.46
N PHE A 30 -3.00 7.55 -1.56
CA PHE A 30 -3.96 6.55 -2.01
C PHE A 30 -3.27 5.23 -2.40
N VAL A 31 -2.22 5.30 -3.22
CA VAL A 31 -1.43 4.11 -3.58
C VAL A 31 -0.84 3.46 -2.34
N HIS A 32 -0.30 4.25 -1.41
CA HIS A 32 0.24 3.71 -0.17
C HIS A 32 -0.83 2.98 0.65
N ARG A 33 -2.03 3.56 0.81
CA ARG A 33 -3.15 2.92 1.50
C ARG A 33 -3.53 1.59 0.85
N LEU A 34 -3.64 1.53 -0.48
CA LEU A 34 -3.94 0.29 -1.20
C LEU A 34 -2.87 -0.78 -0.96
N ARG A 35 -1.59 -0.40 -0.98
CA ARG A 35 -0.49 -1.32 -0.70
C ARG A 35 -0.55 -1.90 0.71
N MET A 36 -0.91 -1.09 1.71
CA MET A 36 -1.06 -1.57 3.09
C MET A 36 -2.26 -2.50 3.24
N GLN A 37 -3.38 -2.22 2.56
CA GLN A 37 -4.52 -3.14 2.53
C GLN A 37 -4.15 -4.48 1.90
N ALA A 38 -3.44 -4.47 0.77
CA ALA A 38 -2.94 -5.69 0.13
C ALA A 38 -1.96 -6.46 1.03
N ALA A 39 -1.04 -5.76 1.69
CA ALA A 39 -0.09 -6.39 2.62
C ALA A 39 -0.79 -7.08 3.79
N VAL A 40 -1.77 -6.42 4.41
CA VAL A 40 -2.58 -7.01 5.48
C VAL A 40 -3.32 -8.25 4.97
N TYR A 41 -3.94 -8.16 3.79
CA TYR A 41 -4.62 -9.30 3.18
C TYR A 41 -3.67 -10.49 2.95
N LEU A 42 -2.49 -10.27 2.38
CA LEU A 42 -1.52 -11.34 2.13
C LEU A 42 -0.94 -11.93 3.43
N LEU A 43 -0.73 -11.11 4.47
CA LEU A 43 -0.29 -11.58 5.77
C LEU A 43 -1.31 -12.50 6.44
N LEU A 44 -2.60 -12.23 6.21
CA LEU A 44 -3.75 -12.98 6.74
C LEU A 44 -4.06 -14.25 5.95
N ASN A 45 -3.92 -14.21 4.62
CA ASN A 45 -4.49 -15.23 3.72
C ASN A 45 -3.44 -16.03 2.93
N SER A 46 -2.15 -15.90 3.26
CA SER A 46 -1.09 -16.65 2.58
C SER A 46 0.08 -16.97 3.51
N ASP A 47 0.89 -17.93 3.09
CA ASP A 47 2.17 -18.29 3.74
C ASP A 47 3.40 -17.64 3.09
N LEU A 48 3.19 -16.67 2.18
CA LEU A 48 4.28 -15.92 1.55
C LEU A 48 5.19 -15.29 2.61
N SER A 49 6.50 -15.24 2.35
CA SER A 49 7.43 -14.59 3.27
C SER A 49 7.14 -13.08 3.36
N ILE A 50 7.55 -12.44 4.46
CA ILE A 50 7.37 -10.97 4.61
C ILE A 50 8.13 -10.23 3.50
N THR A 51 9.24 -10.79 3.04
CA THR A 51 10.04 -10.29 1.93
C THR A 51 9.24 -10.31 0.63
N ASP A 52 8.62 -11.43 0.29
CA ASP A 52 7.82 -11.56 -0.94
C ASP A 52 6.61 -10.62 -0.90
N ILE A 53 5.92 -10.56 0.24
CA ILE A 53 4.79 -9.64 0.43
C ILE A 53 5.21 -8.17 0.21
N ALA A 54 6.40 -7.77 0.68
CA ALA A 54 6.89 -6.42 0.47
C ALA A 54 7.04 -6.12 -1.04
N TYR A 55 7.66 -7.03 -1.78
CA TYR A 55 7.88 -6.89 -3.22
C TYR A 55 6.57 -6.93 -4.01
N ASP A 56 5.66 -7.85 -3.70
CA ASP A 56 4.34 -7.96 -4.33
C ASP A 56 3.48 -6.72 -4.09
N CYS A 57 3.63 -6.09 -2.92
CA CYS A 57 3.01 -4.79 -2.61
C CYS A 57 3.73 -3.60 -3.28
N GLY A 58 4.75 -3.84 -4.09
CA GLY A 58 5.45 -2.82 -4.88
C GLY A 58 6.43 -1.96 -4.08
N TYR A 59 7.01 -2.50 -3.00
CA TYR A 59 8.12 -1.87 -2.28
C TYR A 59 9.45 -2.35 -2.84
N SER A 60 10.40 -1.43 -3.01
CA SER A 60 11.74 -1.74 -3.52
C SER A 60 12.65 -2.36 -2.46
N THR A 61 12.34 -2.18 -1.17
CA THR A 61 13.09 -2.76 -0.06
C THR A 61 12.15 -3.20 1.07
N VAL A 62 12.51 -4.30 1.74
CA VAL A 62 11.77 -4.83 2.88
C VAL A 62 11.80 -3.86 4.06
N GLU A 63 12.91 -3.14 4.26
CA GLU A 63 13.05 -2.16 5.34
C GLU A 63 12.09 -0.97 5.16
N PHE A 64 11.95 -0.46 3.94
CA PHE A 64 11.01 0.63 3.66
C PHE A 64 9.56 0.15 3.84
N PHE A 65 9.26 -1.09 3.43
CA PHE A 65 7.98 -1.72 3.70
C PHE A 65 7.70 -1.84 5.21
N ASP A 66 8.61 -2.43 5.99
CA ASP A 66 8.43 -2.67 7.42
C ASP A 66 8.17 -1.35 8.18
N ASN A 67 8.96 -0.32 7.90
CA ASN A 67 8.78 1.01 8.50
C ASN A 67 7.41 1.62 8.16
N ARG A 68 6.98 1.53 6.90
CA ARG A 68 5.68 2.06 6.47
C ARG A 68 4.51 1.25 7.01
N PHE A 69 4.66 -0.07 7.09
CA PHE A 69 3.67 -0.96 7.67
C PHE A 69 3.47 -0.65 9.16
N ARG A 70 4.57 -0.52 9.92
CA ARG A 70 4.52 -0.14 11.34
C ARG A 70 3.84 1.22 11.55
N GLN A 71 4.15 2.21 10.71
CA GLN A 71 3.48 3.52 10.76
C GLN A 71 1.98 3.43 10.45
N SER A 72 1.57 2.54 9.53
CA SER A 72 0.17 2.43 9.11
C SER A 72 -0.68 1.55 10.02
N GLN A 73 -0.11 0.50 10.63
CA GLN A 73 -0.83 -0.54 11.36
C GLN A 73 -0.50 -0.57 12.86
N GLY A 74 0.47 0.23 13.32
CA GLY A 74 0.91 0.28 14.72
C GLY A 74 1.81 -0.88 15.15
N MET A 75 2.01 -1.90 14.31
CA MET A 75 2.85 -3.06 14.61
C MET A 75 3.60 -3.55 13.36
N SER A 76 4.61 -4.40 13.52
CA SER A 76 5.35 -4.95 12.38
C SER A 76 4.54 -6.03 11.64
N PRO A 77 4.83 -6.29 10.35
CA PRO A 77 4.23 -7.39 9.59
C PRO A 77 4.37 -8.75 10.30
N ARG A 78 5.54 -8.99 10.90
CA ARG A 78 5.82 -10.23 11.65
C ARG A 78 4.96 -10.36 12.90
N ALA A 79 4.77 -9.25 13.63
CA ALA A 79 3.92 -9.23 14.82
C ALA A 79 2.47 -9.54 14.45
N LEU A 80 1.95 -8.92 13.38
CA LEU A 80 0.59 -9.20 12.89
C LEU A 80 0.43 -10.68 12.48
N ARG A 81 1.36 -11.24 11.71
CA ARG A 81 1.28 -12.66 11.33
C ARG A 81 1.30 -13.59 12.53
N LYS A 82 2.13 -13.27 13.53
CA LYS A 82 2.19 -14.06 14.77
C LYS A 82 0.88 -13.99 15.55
N SER A 83 0.24 -12.82 15.64
CA SER A 83 -1.02 -12.68 16.40
C SER A 83 -2.16 -13.49 15.79
N ILE A 84 -2.20 -13.66 14.47
CA ILE A 84 -3.21 -14.47 13.79
C ILE A 84 -3.01 -15.96 14.08
N ARG A 85 -1.76 -16.45 14.07
CA ARG A 85 -1.44 -17.86 14.31
C ARG A 85 -1.57 -18.32 15.77
N LEU A 86 -1.88 -17.39 16.68
CA LEU A 86 -2.12 -17.68 18.10
C LEU A 86 -3.61 -17.79 18.45
N ILE A 87 -4.49 -17.63 17.47
CA ILE A 87 -5.94 -17.79 17.55
C ILE A 87 -6.29 -19.09 16.81
#